data_AF-I1GR89-F1
#
_entry.id   AF-I1GR89-F1
#
_cell.length_a   1.000
_cell.length_b   1.000
_cell.length_c   1.000
_cell.angle_alpha   90.00
_cell.angle_beta   90.00
_cell.angle_gamma   90.00
#
_symmetry.space_group_name_H-M   'P 1'
#
loop_
_entity.id
_entity.type
_entity.pdbx_description
1 polymer ?
#
loop_
_entity_poly.entity_id
_entity_poly.type
_entity_poly.pdbx_seq_one_letter_code
_entity_poly.pdbx_strand_id
1 'polypeptide(L)'
;MKFAKKYETYMKGMEEELPGVGLKRLKKMLKKCRAELGSHQQSSSSSSDAGGVRCLGHCSVCDGSFFPSLLNEMSAVIGCFNKKAKKLLELHLASGFKKYAMWFTNKGHKSHGQLIQQGKDLVTYAIINAVAMRKILKKYDKIHYSKQGQEFKAQAQSLHIEILQSPWLCELMAFYMNLRRSKNNEVAMELFGDCSLTFDDDQPTLSCNLFDSMRVDISLMCSICLDTMFDPVSLSCGHIFCYLCCCSAASVTIVDGLKSADQKSKCPLCRQVGVFPNAAHLDELNMLISYR
;
A
#
# COMPACT_ATOMS: atom_id res chain seq x y z
N MET A 1 -17.05 -10.88 15.94
CA MET A 1 -17.56 -11.59 14.74
C MET A 1 -18.01 -10.69 13.58
N LYS A 2 -18.33 -9.40 13.80
CA LYS A 2 -18.97 -8.51 12.78
C LYS A 2 -18.08 -8.10 11.59
N PHE A 3 -16.77 -7.93 11.76
CA PHE A 3 -15.90 -7.35 10.72
C PHE A 3 -15.79 -8.17 9.43
N ALA A 4 -15.54 -9.49 9.49
CA ALA A 4 -15.32 -10.26 8.26
C ALA A 4 -16.58 -10.37 7.40
N LYS A 5 -17.76 -10.41 8.01
CA LYS A 5 -19.03 -10.35 7.26
C LYS A 5 -19.18 -8.98 6.59
N LYS A 6 -18.90 -7.88 7.31
CA LYS A 6 -18.91 -6.52 6.75
C LYS A 6 -17.91 -6.35 5.61
N TYR A 7 -16.69 -6.87 5.77
CA TYR A 7 -15.65 -6.87 4.74
C TYR A 7 -16.08 -7.61 3.48
N GLU A 8 -16.63 -8.82 3.62
CA GLU A 8 -17.13 -9.58 2.47
C GLU A 8 -18.31 -8.90 1.77
N THR A 9 -19.24 -8.30 2.53
CA THR A 9 -20.33 -7.52 1.95
C THR A 9 -19.79 -6.32 1.18
N TYR A 10 -18.80 -5.60 1.74
CA TYR A 10 -18.14 -4.50 1.05
C TYR A 10 -17.47 -4.96 -0.26
N MET A 11 -16.65 -6.01 -0.20
CA MET A 11 -15.96 -6.53 -1.38
C MET A 11 -16.92 -7.03 -2.47
N LYS A 12 -18.06 -7.62 -2.09
CA LYS A 12 -19.12 -8.04 -3.02
C LYS A 12 -19.94 -6.88 -3.60
N GLY A 13 -20.00 -5.76 -2.89
CA GLY A 13 -20.74 -4.57 -3.30
C GLY A 13 -19.96 -3.67 -4.26
N MET A 14 -18.72 -4.02 -4.61
CA MET A 14 -17.94 -3.28 -5.59
C MET A 14 -18.40 -3.61 -7.01
N GLU A 15 -18.55 -2.59 -7.85
CA GLU A 15 -19.04 -2.73 -9.24
C GLU A 15 -18.12 -3.61 -10.11
N GLU A 16 -16.83 -3.66 -9.77
CA GLU A 16 -15.84 -4.54 -10.40
C GLU A 16 -15.34 -5.56 -9.38
N GLU A 17 -15.10 -6.81 -9.81
CA GLU A 17 -14.47 -7.83 -8.96
C GLU A 17 -13.01 -7.43 -8.65
N LEU A 18 -12.80 -6.79 -7.50
CA LEU A 18 -11.48 -6.41 -7.01
C LEU A 18 -10.86 -7.52 -6.17
N PRO A 19 -9.53 -7.74 -6.25
CA PRO A 19 -8.86 -8.66 -5.35
C PRO A 19 -9.04 -8.20 -3.91
N GLY A 20 -9.17 -9.15 -2.99
CA GLY A 20 -9.32 -8.89 -1.58
C GLY A 20 -8.71 -9.99 -0.73
N VAL A 21 -8.58 -9.70 0.56
CA VAL A 21 -8.10 -10.62 1.57
C VAL A 21 -9.14 -11.73 1.79
N GLY A 22 -8.73 -12.98 1.57
CA GLY A 22 -9.50 -14.19 1.73
C GLY A 22 -9.75 -14.53 3.21
N LEU A 23 -10.34 -13.61 3.99
CA LEU A 23 -10.51 -13.74 5.45
C LEU A 23 -11.17 -15.06 5.86
N LYS A 24 -12.13 -15.57 5.09
CA LYS A 24 -12.76 -16.88 5.31
C LYS A 24 -11.74 -18.02 5.20
N ARG A 25 -10.96 -18.06 4.13
CA ARG A 25 -9.94 -19.08 3.86
C ARG A 25 -8.84 -19.03 4.91
N LEU A 26 -8.25 -17.85 5.14
CA LEU A 26 -7.19 -17.65 6.15
C LEU A 26 -7.67 -18.02 7.55
N LYS A 27 -8.91 -17.67 7.92
CA LYS A 27 -9.48 -18.09 9.22
C LYS A 27 -9.68 -19.59 9.33
N LYS A 28 -10.02 -20.29 8.25
CA LYS A 28 -10.14 -21.75 8.24
C LYS A 28 -8.78 -22.40 8.50
N MET A 29 -7.71 -21.90 7.88
CA MET A 29 -6.34 -22.38 8.13
C MET A 29 -5.98 -22.27 9.61
N LEU A 30 -6.21 -21.10 10.22
CA LEU A 30 -5.95 -20.89 11.66
C LEU A 30 -6.83 -21.76 12.58
N LYS A 31 -8.06 -22.11 12.16
CA LYS A 31 -8.96 -22.95 12.95
C LYS A 31 -8.51 -24.42 12.96
N LYS A 32 -8.01 -24.94 11.84
CA LYS A 32 -7.50 -26.31 11.74
C LYS A 32 -6.38 -26.54 12.75
N CYS A 33 -5.41 -25.64 12.80
CA CYS A 33 -4.33 -25.67 13.78
C CYS A 33 -4.82 -25.67 15.24
N ARG A 34 -5.81 -24.83 15.57
CA ARG A 34 -6.37 -24.81 16.94
C ARG A 34 -7.03 -26.14 17.32
N ALA A 35 -7.69 -26.82 16.38
CA ALA A 35 -8.36 -28.09 16.64
C ALA A 35 -7.35 -29.22 16.92
N GLU A 36 -6.26 -29.25 16.16
CA GLU A 36 -5.14 -30.19 16.34
C GLU A 36 -4.43 -30.00 17.70
N LEU A 37 -4.38 -28.77 18.21
CA LEU A 37 -3.86 -28.48 19.55
C LEU A 37 -4.76 -29.00 20.68
N GLY A 38 -6.08 -28.97 20.48
CA GLY A 38 -7.08 -29.38 21.47
C GLY A 38 -7.20 -30.90 21.62
N SER A 39 -7.01 -31.66 20.54
CA SER A 39 -7.03 -33.13 20.57
C SER A 39 -5.87 -33.75 21.34
N HIS A 40 -4.73 -33.07 21.45
CA HIS A 40 -3.55 -33.56 22.19
C HIS A 40 -3.56 -33.21 23.69
N GLN A 41 -4.47 -32.36 24.17
CA GLN A 41 -4.59 -32.08 25.61
C GLN A 41 -5.40 -33.14 26.36
N GLN A 42 -6.21 -33.97 25.68
CA GLN A 42 -7.01 -35.03 26.31
C GLN A 42 -6.32 -36.40 26.35
N SER A 43 -5.14 -36.55 25.73
CA SER A 43 -4.42 -37.83 25.62
C SER A 43 -3.00 -37.75 26.17
N SER A 44 -2.83 -37.16 27.36
CA SER A 44 -1.56 -37.27 28.10
C SER A 44 -1.58 -38.44 29.09
N SER A 45 -1.56 -39.65 28.55
CA SER A 45 -0.96 -40.80 29.23
C SER A 45 -0.44 -41.79 28.19
N SER A 46 0.87 -42.04 28.26
CA SER A 46 1.67 -43.09 27.60
C SER A 46 2.31 -42.83 26.21
N SER A 47 3.63 -43.00 26.24
CA SER A 47 4.60 -43.43 25.21
C SER A 47 4.92 -42.57 23.96
N SER A 48 6.21 -42.22 23.91
CA SER A 48 7.13 -42.10 22.76
C SER A 48 6.63 -42.53 21.37
N ASP A 49 6.59 -41.59 20.42
CA ASP A 49 7.48 -41.48 19.25
C ASP A 49 6.79 -40.70 18.09
N ALA A 50 7.59 -39.94 17.34
CA ALA A 50 7.31 -39.25 16.06
C ALA A 50 6.04 -38.37 15.86
N GLY A 51 6.24 -37.05 15.71
CA GLY A 51 5.48 -36.25 14.73
C GLY A 51 4.33 -35.33 15.19
N GLY A 52 4.07 -35.16 16.49
CA GLY A 52 3.05 -34.23 16.98
C GLY A 52 3.57 -32.79 17.12
N VAL A 53 3.40 -31.94 16.10
CA VAL A 53 3.78 -30.51 16.16
C VAL A 53 2.91 -29.79 17.19
N ARG A 54 3.43 -29.61 18.40
CA ARG A 54 2.86 -28.70 19.41
C ARG A 54 3.01 -27.27 18.90
N CYS A 55 1.91 -26.58 18.61
CA CYS A 55 1.97 -25.18 18.16
C CYS A 55 2.06 -24.24 19.37
N LEU A 56 3.25 -24.14 19.95
CA LEU A 56 3.63 -23.11 20.92
C LEU A 56 4.77 -22.29 20.30
N GLY A 57 4.51 -21.02 20.00
CA GLY A 57 5.53 -20.08 19.50
C GLY A 57 5.74 -20.06 17.99
N HIS A 58 5.99 -21.19 17.33
CA HIS A 58 6.26 -21.27 15.88
C HIS A 58 5.60 -22.52 15.27
N CYS A 59 4.64 -22.33 14.36
CA CYS A 59 3.95 -23.45 13.71
C CYS A 59 4.42 -23.52 12.26
N SER A 60 5.44 -24.31 11.97
CA SER A 60 6.01 -24.45 10.62
C SER A 60 4.95 -24.77 9.54
N VAL A 61 3.91 -25.55 9.90
CA VAL A 61 2.81 -25.91 9.01
C VAL A 61 1.88 -24.71 8.71
N CYS A 62 1.54 -23.93 9.74
CA CYS A 62 0.79 -22.69 9.53
C CYS A 62 1.65 -21.65 8.83
N ASP A 63 2.92 -21.55 9.15
CA ASP A 63 3.82 -20.51 8.62
C ASP A 63 4.08 -20.72 7.15
N GLY A 64 4.35 -21.98 6.76
CA GLY A 64 4.57 -22.37 5.37
C GLY A 64 3.33 -22.25 4.47
N SER A 65 2.13 -22.05 5.02
CA SER A 65 0.91 -21.93 4.24
C SER A 65 0.22 -20.57 4.38
N PHE A 66 0.11 -20.05 5.60
CA PHE A 66 -0.60 -18.81 5.95
C PHE A 66 0.11 -17.57 5.40
N PHE A 67 1.40 -17.39 5.72
CA PHE A 67 2.13 -16.18 5.29
C PHE A 67 2.30 -16.11 3.76
N PRO A 68 2.66 -17.20 3.05
CA PRO A 68 2.68 -17.18 1.58
C PRO A 68 1.30 -16.89 0.97
N SER A 69 0.23 -17.47 1.52
CA SER A 69 -1.14 -17.19 1.05
C SER A 69 -1.51 -15.73 1.25
N LEU A 70 -1.22 -15.17 2.42
CA LEU A 70 -1.50 -13.77 2.72
C LEU A 70 -0.65 -12.83 1.86
N LEU A 71 0.64 -13.15 1.65
CA LEU A 71 1.53 -12.36 0.81
C LEU A 71 1.03 -12.27 -0.64
N ASN A 72 0.54 -13.39 -1.19
CA ASN A 72 -0.08 -13.42 -2.52
C ASN A 72 -1.33 -12.55 -2.59
N GLU A 73 -2.21 -12.65 -1.58
CA GLU A 73 -3.41 -11.79 -1.49
C GLU A 73 -3.04 -10.31 -1.36
N MET A 74 -2.03 -9.97 -0.55
CA MET A 74 -1.53 -8.60 -0.38
C MET A 74 -0.97 -8.04 -1.68
N SER A 75 -0.14 -8.82 -2.38
CA SER A 75 0.46 -8.45 -3.66
C SER A 75 -0.60 -8.19 -4.73
N ALA A 76 -1.66 -9.00 -4.77
CA ALA A 76 -2.77 -8.79 -5.69
C ALA A 76 -3.56 -7.50 -5.37
N VAL A 77 -3.81 -7.23 -4.09
CA VAL A 77 -4.51 -6.02 -3.63
C VAL A 77 -3.69 -4.76 -3.95
N ILE A 78 -2.41 -4.71 -3.59
CA ILE A 78 -1.56 -3.55 -3.84
C ILE A 78 -1.31 -3.35 -5.34
N GLY A 79 -1.11 -4.43 -6.10
CA GLY A 79 -0.94 -4.35 -7.55
C GLY A 79 -2.18 -3.79 -8.25
N CYS A 80 -3.38 -4.22 -7.83
CA CYS A 80 -4.63 -3.67 -8.33
C CYS A 80 -4.80 -2.19 -7.97
N PHE A 81 -4.57 -1.83 -6.71
CA PHE A 81 -4.63 -0.45 -6.24
C PHE A 81 -3.67 0.45 -7.02
N ASN A 82 -2.38 0.09 -7.11
CA ASN A 82 -1.35 0.86 -7.81
C ASN A 82 -1.73 1.08 -9.28
N LYS A 83 -2.19 0.03 -9.97
CA LYS A 83 -2.61 0.11 -11.38
C LYS A 83 -3.78 1.08 -11.57
N LYS A 84 -4.78 1.02 -10.69
CA LYS A 84 -5.97 1.88 -10.78
C LYS A 84 -5.68 3.32 -10.37
N ALA A 85 -4.92 3.52 -9.30
CA ALA A 85 -4.47 4.83 -8.84
C ALA A 85 -3.64 5.53 -9.93
N LYS A 86 -2.64 4.84 -10.49
CA LYS A 86 -1.85 5.35 -11.62
C LYS A 86 -2.72 5.76 -12.79
N LYS A 87 -3.64 4.90 -13.24
CA LYS A 87 -4.55 5.21 -14.35
C LYS A 87 -5.43 6.43 -14.06
N LEU A 88 -5.92 6.57 -12.82
CA LEU A 88 -6.73 7.70 -12.41
C LEU A 88 -5.93 9.00 -12.44
N LEU A 89 -4.72 9.00 -11.91
CA LEU A 89 -3.82 10.15 -11.89
C LEU A 89 -3.37 10.54 -13.30
N GLU A 90 -3.04 9.57 -14.16
CA GLU A 90 -2.74 9.82 -15.57
C GLU A 90 -3.91 10.47 -16.32
N LEU A 91 -5.16 10.07 -16.01
CA LEU A 91 -6.36 10.71 -16.56
C LEU A 91 -6.56 12.13 -16.03
N HIS A 92 -6.21 12.38 -14.77
CA HIS A 92 -6.28 13.70 -14.16
C HIS A 92 -5.26 14.67 -14.76
N LEU A 93 -4.00 14.23 -14.87
CA LEU A 93 -2.86 15.04 -15.33
C LEU A 93 -2.82 15.24 -16.86
N ALA A 94 -3.64 14.51 -17.63
CA ALA A 94 -3.68 14.65 -19.08
C ALA A 94 -4.16 16.05 -19.52
N SER A 95 -3.23 16.86 -20.05
CA SER A 95 -3.52 18.16 -20.67
C SER A 95 -3.63 18.07 -22.21
N GLY A 96 -4.31 19.05 -22.82
CA GLY A 96 -4.30 19.29 -24.28
C GLY A 96 -4.63 18.08 -25.18
N PHE A 97 -3.74 17.77 -26.13
CA PHE A 97 -3.94 16.71 -27.14
C PHE A 97 -4.00 15.29 -26.55
N LYS A 98 -3.39 15.03 -25.38
CA LYS A 98 -3.51 13.76 -24.65
C LYS A 98 -4.92 13.56 -24.12
N LYS A 99 -5.56 14.63 -23.63
CA LYS A 99 -6.97 14.64 -23.23
C LYS A 99 -7.88 14.36 -24.43
N TYR A 100 -7.56 14.90 -25.59
CA TYR A 100 -8.25 14.65 -26.86
C TYR A 100 -8.07 13.21 -27.35
N ALA A 101 -6.86 12.65 -27.35
CA ALA A 101 -6.62 11.24 -27.73
C ALA A 101 -7.29 10.24 -26.76
N MET A 102 -7.31 10.55 -25.46
CA MET A 102 -8.08 9.79 -24.47
C MET A 102 -9.61 9.94 -24.67
N TRP A 103 -10.07 11.06 -25.23
CA TRP A 103 -11.48 11.29 -25.58
C TRP A 103 -11.95 10.40 -26.75
N PHE A 104 -11.09 10.07 -27.72
CA PHE A 104 -11.44 9.12 -28.80
C PHE A 104 -11.39 7.65 -28.38
N THR A 105 -10.56 7.31 -27.38
CA THR A 105 -10.36 5.92 -26.95
C THR A 105 -11.30 5.51 -25.81
N ASN A 106 -11.74 6.44 -24.96
CA ASN A 106 -12.79 6.19 -23.97
C ASN A 106 -14.11 6.82 -24.41
N LYS A 107 -15.08 5.99 -24.80
CA LYS A 107 -16.48 6.40 -24.91
C LYS A 107 -16.92 7.06 -23.60
N GLY A 108 -17.27 8.35 -23.66
CA GLY A 108 -18.05 9.01 -22.63
C GLY A 108 -17.27 9.97 -21.75
N HIS A 109 -17.79 11.19 -21.68
CA HIS A 109 -17.44 12.28 -20.81
C HIS A 109 -17.42 11.85 -19.33
N LYS A 110 -16.30 11.32 -18.81
CA LYS A 110 -16.14 11.11 -17.37
C LYS A 110 -16.07 12.49 -16.71
N SER A 111 -17.17 12.92 -16.10
CA SER A 111 -17.25 14.14 -15.31
C SER A 111 -16.12 14.17 -14.26
N HIS A 112 -15.55 15.36 -14.00
CA HIS A 112 -14.56 15.57 -12.94
C HIS A 112 -15.02 14.98 -11.58
N GLY A 113 -16.33 15.02 -11.30
CA GLY A 113 -16.92 14.40 -10.10
C GLY A 113 -16.78 12.87 -10.06
N GLN A 114 -16.82 12.18 -11.21
CA GLN A 114 -16.62 10.73 -11.27
C GLN A 114 -15.17 10.33 -11.01
N LEU A 115 -14.19 11.12 -11.45
CA LEU A 115 -12.77 10.88 -11.13
C LEU A 115 -12.51 11.04 -9.63
N ILE A 116 -13.08 12.09 -9.02
CA ILE A 116 -13.01 12.30 -7.57
C ILE A 116 -13.61 11.10 -6.83
N GLN A 117 -14.79 10.63 -7.25
CA GLN A 117 -15.45 9.49 -6.62
C GLN A 117 -14.66 8.19 -6.82
N GLN A 118 -14.09 7.95 -8.00
CA GLN A 118 -13.24 6.79 -8.25
C GLN A 118 -12.02 6.77 -7.34
N GLY A 119 -11.38 7.92 -7.09
CA GLY A 119 -10.26 8.00 -6.17
C GLY A 119 -10.69 7.73 -4.72
N LYS A 120 -11.89 8.18 -4.34
CA LYS A 120 -12.46 8.00 -3.01
C LYS A 120 -12.71 6.51 -2.74
N ASP A 121 -13.27 5.82 -3.73
CA ASP A 121 -13.52 4.39 -3.67
C ASP A 121 -12.20 3.60 -3.59
N LEU A 122 -11.16 4.03 -4.33
CA LEU A 122 -9.82 3.41 -4.27
C LEU A 122 -9.15 3.56 -2.90
N VAL A 123 -9.27 4.73 -2.29
CA VAL A 123 -8.73 4.98 -0.95
C VAL A 123 -9.49 4.17 0.09
N THR A 124 -10.83 4.14 -0.01
CA THR A 124 -11.66 3.32 0.87
C THR A 124 -11.29 1.83 0.74
N TYR A 125 -11.07 1.37 -0.50
CA TYR A 125 -10.58 0.03 -0.79
C TYR A 125 -9.22 -0.24 -0.12
N ALA A 126 -8.27 0.69 -0.22
CA ALA A 126 -6.96 0.57 0.43
C ALA A 126 -7.08 0.46 1.96
N ILE A 127 -7.88 1.33 2.58
CA ILE A 127 -8.11 1.36 4.03
C ILE A 127 -8.72 0.03 4.51
N ILE A 128 -9.82 -0.39 3.89
CA ILE A 128 -10.55 -1.59 4.32
C ILE A 128 -9.68 -2.84 4.18
N ASN A 129 -8.90 -2.95 3.10
CA ASN A 129 -7.96 -4.04 2.92
C ASN A 129 -6.81 -4.02 3.92
N ALA A 130 -6.20 -2.86 4.19
CA ALA A 130 -5.15 -2.72 5.19
C ALA A 130 -5.64 -3.11 6.60
N VAL A 131 -6.86 -2.70 6.95
CA VAL A 131 -7.53 -3.08 8.20
C VAL A 131 -7.76 -4.60 8.24
N ALA A 132 -8.19 -5.22 7.14
CA ALA A 132 -8.37 -6.66 7.06
C ALA A 132 -7.05 -7.43 7.26
N MET A 133 -5.97 -7.00 6.61
CA MET A 133 -4.61 -7.55 6.75
C MET A 133 -4.13 -7.46 8.20
N ARG A 134 -4.24 -6.28 8.83
CA ARG A 134 -3.87 -6.13 10.25
C ARG A 134 -4.70 -7.00 11.18
N LYS A 135 -6.02 -7.08 10.97
CA LYS A 135 -6.90 -7.87 11.85
C LYS A 135 -6.64 -9.38 11.69
N ILE A 136 -6.25 -9.87 10.51
CA ILE A 136 -5.92 -11.31 10.34
C ILE A 136 -4.54 -11.65 10.91
N LEU A 137 -3.55 -10.77 10.79
CA LEU A 137 -2.24 -10.91 11.43
C LEU A 137 -2.34 -10.91 12.97
N LYS A 138 -3.08 -9.96 13.56
CA LYS A 138 -3.37 -9.97 15.01
C LYS A 138 -4.09 -11.25 15.46
N LYS A 139 -4.92 -11.83 14.60
CA LYS A 139 -5.60 -13.09 14.89
C LYS A 139 -4.66 -14.28 14.82
N TYR A 140 -3.68 -14.27 13.92
CA TYR A 140 -2.60 -15.25 13.88
C TYR A 140 -1.83 -15.23 15.20
N ASP A 141 -1.30 -14.07 15.60
CA ASP A 141 -0.51 -13.92 16.84
C ASP A 141 -1.28 -14.38 18.08
N LYS A 142 -2.57 -14.02 18.14
CA LYS A 142 -3.45 -14.43 19.25
C LYS A 142 -3.69 -15.94 19.32
N ILE A 143 -3.70 -16.64 18.19
CA ILE A 143 -3.92 -18.11 18.16
C ILE A 143 -2.63 -18.86 18.49
N HIS A 144 -1.49 -18.35 18.02
CA HIS A 144 -0.19 -19.01 18.17
C HIS A 144 0.61 -18.53 19.39
N TYR A 145 0.08 -17.56 20.16
CA TYR A 145 0.75 -16.90 21.29
C TYR A 145 2.13 -16.39 20.89
N SER A 146 2.18 -15.63 19.79
CA SER A 146 3.43 -15.35 19.10
C SER A 146 3.49 -13.94 18.52
N LYS A 147 4.61 -13.59 17.87
CA LYS A 147 4.86 -12.28 17.26
C LYS A 147 5.11 -12.32 15.74
N GLN A 148 5.03 -13.49 15.09
CA GLN A 148 5.36 -13.60 13.66
C GLN A 148 4.40 -12.82 12.77
N GLY A 149 3.14 -12.63 13.18
CA GLY A 149 2.22 -11.76 12.46
C GLY A 149 2.67 -10.29 12.47
N GLN A 150 3.32 -9.84 13.55
CA GLN A 150 3.92 -8.51 13.64
C GLN A 150 5.20 -8.42 12.82
N GLU A 151 6.07 -9.42 12.90
CA GLU A 151 7.32 -9.49 12.13
C GLU A 151 7.04 -9.51 10.63
N PHE A 152 6.06 -10.32 10.19
CA PHE A 152 5.58 -10.34 8.81
C PHE A 152 5.07 -8.97 8.37
N LYS A 153 4.34 -8.25 9.25
CA LYS A 153 3.89 -6.89 8.95
C LYS A 153 5.07 -5.94 8.74
N ALA A 154 6.07 -5.97 9.64
CA ALA A 154 7.26 -5.13 9.53
C ALA A 154 8.06 -5.46 8.26
N GLN A 155 8.17 -6.75 7.91
CA GLN A 155 8.79 -7.17 6.67
C GLN A 155 8.01 -6.66 5.45
N ALA A 156 6.68 -6.80 5.44
CA ALA A 156 5.83 -6.30 4.35
C ALA A 156 5.93 -4.77 4.19
N GLN A 157 6.13 -4.03 5.28
CA GLN A 157 6.43 -2.58 5.25
C GLN A 157 7.76 -2.29 4.57
N SER A 158 8.83 -2.99 4.96
CA SER A 158 10.16 -2.81 4.35
C SER A 158 10.22 -3.16 2.85
N LEU A 159 9.32 -4.03 2.41
CA LEU A 159 9.19 -4.46 1.02
C LEU A 159 8.16 -3.62 0.22
N HIS A 160 7.54 -2.60 0.82
CA HIS A 160 6.47 -1.80 0.21
C HIS A 160 5.29 -2.62 -0.32
N ILE A 161 4.96 -3.71 0.38
CA ILE A 161 3.81 -4.58 0.07
C ILE A 161 2.58 -4.20 0.92
N GLU A 162 2.75 -3.34 1.93
CA GLU A 162 1.62 -2.71 2.63
C GLU A 162 1.05 -1.57 1.78
N ILE A 163 -0.24 -1.69 1.40
CA ILE A 163 -0.93 -0.71 0.53
C ILE A 163 -0.88 0.74 1.05
N LEU A 164 -0.80 0.93 2.36
CA LEU A 164 -0.72 2.25 2.99
C LEU A 164 0.64 2.93 2.85
N GLN A 165 1.66 2.17 2.46
CA GLN A 165 3.00 2.67 2.14
C GLN A 165 3.19 2.80 0.62
N SER A 166 2.14 2.57 -0.17
CA SER A 166 2.23 2.73 -1.62
C SER A 166 2.50 4.20 -1.98
N PRO A 167 3.49 4.48 -2.84
CA PRO A 167 3.69 5.82 -3.39
C PRO A 167 2.48 6.35 -4.14
N TRP A 168 1.66 5.47 -4.71
CA TRP A 168 0.41 5.87 -5.37
C TRP A 168 -0.66 6.31 -4.37
N LEU A 169 -0.62 5.85 -3.11
CA LEU A 169 -1.46 6.42 -2.06
C LEU A 169 -0.98 7.81 -1.67
N CYS A 170 0.34 8.00 -1.55
CA CYS A 170 0.94 9.32 -1.31
C CYS A 170 0.50 10.33 -2.39
N GLU A 171 0.62 9.92 -3.65
CA GLU A 171 0.24 10.73 -4.80
C GLU A 171 -1.27 11.03 -4.85
N LEU A 172 -2.12 10.05 -4.55
CA LEU A 172 -3.56 10.28 -4.41
C LEU A 172 -3.88 11.26 -3.27
N MET A 173 -3.21 11.14 -2.12
CA MET A 173 -3.40 12.08 -1.01
C MET A 173 -3.01 13.50 -1.44
N ALA A 174 -1.90 13.65 -2.16
CA ALA A 174 -1.48 14.94 -2.70
C ALA A 174 -2.50 15.52 -3.70
N PHE A 175 -3.02 14.69 -4.60
CA PHE A 175 -4.11 15.06 -5.51
C PHE A 175 -5.32 15.64 -4.76
N TYR A 176 -5.77 14.98 -3.69
CA TYR A 176 -6.90 15.47 -2.89
C TYR A 176 -6.61 16.79 -2.19
N MET A 177 -5.39 16.96 -1.69
CA MET A 177 -4.97 18.21 -1.04
C MET A 177 -4.90 19.38 -2.02
N ASN A 178 -4.36 19.14 -3.22
CA ASN A 178 -4.33 20.13 -4.30
C ASN A 178 -5.74 20.49 -4.75
N LEU A 179 -6.63 19.50 -4.89
CA LEU A 179 -8.03 19.71 -5.23
C LEU A 179 -8.78 20.54 -4.18
N ARG A 180 -8.56 20.25 -2.88
CA ARG A 180 -9.15 21.02 -1.77
C ARG A 180 -8.77 22.50 -1.82
N ARG A 181 -7.53 22.81 -2.25
CA ARG A 181 -7.04 24.20 -2.36
C ARG A 181 -7.67 24.98 -3.52
N SER A 182 -8.06 24.30 -4.61
CA SER A 182 -8.51 24.96 -5.86
C SER A 182 -9.90 25.65 -5.80
N LYS A 183 -10.65 25.58 -4.69
CA LYS A 183 -12.05 26.07 -4.51
C LYS A 183 -13.04 25.57 -5.58
N ASN A 184 -13.92 24.63 -5.18
CA ASN A 184 -15.31 24.37 -5.66
C ASN A 184 -15.65 22.86 -5.60
N ASN A 185 -15.67 22.24 -4.41
CA ASN A 185 -16.40 20.98 -4.19
C ASN A 185 -16.40 20.57 -2.70
N GLU A 186 -17.53 20.72 -2.00
CA GLU A 186 -17.73 20.14 -0.65
C GLU A 186 -17.54 18.61 -0.64
N VAL A 187 -17.84 17.94 -1.77
CA VAL A 187 -17.72 16.48 -1.90
C VAL A 187 -16.26 16.02 -1.75
N ALA A 188 -15.24 16.79 -2.13
CA ALA A 188 -13.84 16.37 -1.99
C ALA A 188 -13.38 16.25 -0.51
N MET A 189 -14.12 16.85 0.42
CA MET A 189 -13.71 17.08 1.81
C MET A 189 -13.92 15.88 2.75
N GLU A 190 -14.79 14.92 2.42
CA GLU A 190 -15.28 13.94 3.41
C GLU A 190 -14.37 12.75 3.69
N LEU A 191 -13.46 12.38 2.77
CA LEU A 191 -12.56 11.22 2.95
C LEU A 191 -11.15 11.59 3.40
N PHE A 192 -10.76 12.84 3.18
CA PHE A 192 -9.44 13.39 3.50
C PHE A 192 -9.54 14.76 4.19
N GLY A 193 -10.67 15.05 4.85
CA GLY A 193 -10.86 16.26 5.64
C GLY A 193 -9.74 16.47 6.67
N ASP A 194 -9.16 15.37 7.12
CA ASP A 194 -8.09 15.30 8.13
C ASP A 194 -6.68 15.09 7.55
N CYS A 195 -6.50 15.21 6.23
CA CYS A 195 -5.15 15.27 5.66
C CYS A 195 -4.54 16.65 5.91
N SER A 196 -3.31 16.67 6.41
CA SER A 196 -2.55 17.86 6.73
C SER A 196 -1.12 17.73 6.24
N LEU A 197 -0.55 18.86 5.86
CA LEU A 197 0.84 18.99 5.45
C LEU A 197 1.52 19.86 6.51
N THR A 198 2.45 19.29 7.25
CA THR A 198 3.20 19.97 8.30
C THR A 198 4.65 20.13 7.86
N PHE A 199 5.16 21.35 7.91
CA PHE A 199 6.57 21.67 7.73
C PHE A 199 7.11 22.11 9.10
N ASP A 200 7.31 21.14 10.00
CA ASP A 200 8.09 21.42 11.21
C ASP A 200 9.57 21.47 10.79
N ASP A 201 10.36 22.36 11.41
CA ASP A 201 11.73 22.72 10.98
C ASP A 201 12.67 21.52 10.78
N ASP A 202 12.36 20.36 11.38
CA ASP A 202 13.18 19.14 11.28
C ASP A 202 12.60 18.03 10.37
N GLN A 203 11.28 17.97 10.11
CA GLN A 203 10.67 16.89 9.29
C GLN A 203 9.34 17.30 8.60
N PRO A 204 9.37 17.71 7.32
CA PRO A 204 8.16 17.85 6.52
C PRO A 204 7.44 16.51 6.40
N THR A 205 6.16 16.50 6.76
CA THR A 205 5.35 15.27 6.82
C THR A 205 3.99 15.50 6.21
N LEU A 206 3.57 14.56 5.38
CA LEU A 206 2.20 14.44 4.90
C LEU A 206 1.47 13.44 5.81
N SER A 207 0.58 13.95 6.63
CA SER A 207 -0.19 13.16 7.61
C SER A 207 -1.64 13.08 7.22
N CYS A 208 -2.25 11.92 7.40
CA CYS A 208 -3.69 11.79 7.22
C CYS A 208 -4.33 10.79 8.17
N ASN A 209 -5.42 11.24 8.80
CA ASN A 209 -6.26 10.37 9.60
C ASN A 209 -7.25 9.63 8.69
N LEU A 210 -7.22 8.32 8.80
CA LEU A 210 -8.06 7.37 8.08
C LEU A 210 -8.98 6.67 9.09
N PHE A 211 -9.98 5.95 8.57
CA PHE A 211 -10.99 5.25 9.37
C PHE A 211 -10.40 4.31 10.44
N ASP A 212 -11.06 4.19 11.60
CA ASP A 212 -10.67 3.33 12.77
C ASP A 212 -9.38 3.81 13.49
N SER A 213 -9.18 5.14 13.62
CA SER A 213 -7.99 5.77 14.26
C SER A 213 -6.66 5.42 13.59
N MET A 214 -6.69 5.11 12.29
CA MET A 214 -5.49 4.79 11.52
C MET A 214 -4.88 6.08 11.01
N ARG A 215 -3.65 6.39 11.41
CA ARG A 215 -2.89 7.50 10.84
C ARG A 215 -1.89 6.97 9.81
N VAL A 216 -1.80 7.64 8.66
CA VAL A 216 -0.73 7.45 7.69
C VAL A 216 0.13 8.70 7.72
N ASP A 217 1.41 8.50 7.98
CA ASP A 217 2.42 9.55 8.00
C ASP A 217 3.48 9.21 6.96
N ILE A 218 3.69 10.15 6.04
CA ILE A 218 4.66 10.02 4.96
C ILE A 218 5.67 11.14 5.14
N SER A 219 6.90 10.75 5.47
CA SER A 219 8.01 11.70 5.51
C SER A 219 8.27 12.21 4.11
N LEU A 220 8.35 13.52 3.98
CA LEU A 220 8.67 14.20 2.72
C LEU A 220 10.17 14.50 2.59
N MET A 221 10.99 13.88 3.43
CA MET A 221 12.45 14.01 3.41
C MET A 221 13.06 12.99 2.46
N CYS A 222 13.94 13.45 1.58
CA CYS A 222 14.76 12.56 0.77
C CYS A 222 15.88 11.97 1.63
N SER A 223 15.93 10.65 1.74
CA SER A 223 16.97 9.94 2.50
C SER A 223 18.38 9.98 1.88
N ILE A 224 18.54 10.58 0.69
CA ILE A 224 19.86 10.82 0.08
C ILE A 224 20.38 12.21 0.46
N CYS A 225 19.65 13.28 0.13
CA CYS A 225 20.12 14.65 0.40
C CYS A 225 19.75 15.15 1.80
N LEU A 226 18.93 14.40 2.54
CA LEU A 226 18.44 14.77 3.88
C LEU A 226 17.72 16.12 3.91
N ASP A 227 17.06 16.46 2.80
CA ASP A 227 16.26 17.67 2.64
C ASP A 227 14.87 17.30 2.09
N THR A 228 13.94 18.25 2.12
CA THR A 228 12.60 18.13 1.54
C THR A 228 12.70 17.68 0.09
N MET A 229 11.91 16.69 -0.30
CA MET A 229 11.95 16.15 -1.66
C MET A 229 11.62 17.22 -2.70
N PHE A 230 12.48 17.34 -3.70
CA PHE A 230 12.27 18.17 -4.90
C PHE A 230 12.16 17.28 -6.13
N ASP A 231 11.12 17.47 -6.93
CA ASP A 231 10.78 16.57 -8.05
C ASP A 231 10.78 15.08 -7.60
N PRO A 232 9.88 14.72 -6.66
CA PRO A 232 9.83 13.39 -6.08
C PRO A 232 9.56 12.30 -7.13
N VAL A 233 10.36 11.24 -7.07
CA VAL A 233 10.27 10.08 -7.94
C VAL A 233 10.19 8.81 -7.09
N SER A 234 9.17 8.01 -7.36
CA SER A 234 9.02 6.66 -6.83
C SER A 234 9.78 5.66 -7.68
N LEU A 235 10.72 4.92 -7.09
CA LEU A 235 11.34 3.76 -7.71
C LEU A 235 10.34 2.59 -7.79
N SER A 236 10.63 1.55 -8.59
CA SER A 236 9.74 0.38 -8.71
C SER A 236 9.62 -0.45 -7.43
N CYS A 237 10.57 -0.28 -6.50
CA CYS A 237 10.53 -0.85 -5.16
C CYS A 237 9.68 -0.06 -4.16
N GLY A 238 9.09 1.08 -4.56
CA GLY A 238 8.23 1.90 -3.71
C GLY A 238 8.92 3.00 -2.92
N HIS A 239 10.25 3.06 -2.90
CA HIS A 239 10.97 4.15 -2.23
C HIS A 239 10.95 5.43 -3.07
N ILE A 240 10.77 6.58 -2.40
CA ILE A 240 10.66 7.91 -3.01
C ILE A 240 11.92 8.74 -2.69
N PHE A 241 12.46 9.42 -3.70
CA PHE A 241 13.60 10.33 -3.56
C PHE A 241 13.46 11.51 -4.53
N CYS A 242 14.31 12.53 -4.42
CA CYS A 242 14.43 13.56 -5.46
C CYS A 242 14.91 12.93 -6.78
N TYR A 243 14.46 13.45 -7.92
CA TYR A 243 14.89 12.98 -9.25
C TYR A 243 16.43 13.02 -9.41
N LEU A 244 17.06 14.13 -9.04
CA LEU A 244 18.52 14.27 -9.10
C LEU A 244 19.25 13.26 -8.20
N CYS A 245 18.71 12.99 -7.01
CA CYS A 245 19.25 12.00 -6.09
C CYS A 245 19.18 10.59 -6.70
N CYS A 246 18.08 10.25 -7.37
CA CYS A 246 17.95 9.01 -8.12
C CYS A 246 18.96 8.92 -9.28
N CYS A 247 19.13 9.99 -10.07
CA CYS A 247 20.09 10.02 -11.17
C CYS A 247 21.52 9.77 -10.67
N SER A 248 21.92 10.47 -9.60
CA SER A 248 23.23 10.26 -8.97
C SER A 248 23.38 8.83 -8.43
N ALA A 249 22.37 8.28 -7.75
CA ALA A 249 22.43 6.93 -7.19
C ALA A 249 22.48 5.85 -8.28
N ALA A 250 21.88 6.09 -9.44
CA ALA A 250 21.91 5.22 -10.60
C ALA A 250 23.13 5.44 -11.51
N SER A 251 23.98 6.42 -11.20
CA SER A 251 25.12 6.82 -12.05
C SER A 251 24.72 7.17 -13.49
N VAL A 252 23.58 7.84 -13.65
CA VAL A 252 23.08 8.32 -14.95
C VAL A 252 22.98 9.84 -14.97
N THR A 253 23.12 10.43 -16.15
CA THR A 253 22.89 11.87 -16.30
C THR A 253 21.39 12.17 -16.29
N ILE A 254 21.04 13.43 -15.99
CA ILE A 254 19.67 13.94 -16.07
C ILE A 254 19.11 13.78 -17.50
N VAL A 255 19.97 13.89 -18.51
CA VAL A 255 19.63 13.81 -19.93
C VAL A 255 19.31 12.36 -20.34
N ASP A 256 20.13 11.39 -19.91
CA ASP A 256 19.89 9.97 -20.19
C ASP A 256 18.66 9.46 -19.43
N GLY A 257 18.44 10.02 -18.23
CA GLY A 257 17.31 9.71 -17.36
C GLY A 257 17.37 8.31 -16.75
N LEU A 258 16.49 8.04 -15.79
CA LEU A 258 16.50 6.81 -14.99
C LEU A 258 16.23 5.53 -15.80
N LYS A 259 15.65 5.65 -17.00
CA LYS A 259 15.43 4.53 -17.92
C LYS A 259 16.72 3.89 -18.43
N SER A 260 17.80 4.67 -18.48
CA SER A 260 19.12 4.23 -18.93
C SER A 260 19.95 3.54 -17.84
N ALA A 261 19.46 3.51 -16.60
CA ALA A 261 20.19 2.97 -15.46
C ALA A 261 20.55 1.49 -15.63
N ASP A 262 21.77 1.11 -15.22
CA ASP A 262 22.21 -0.29 -15.19
C ASP A 262 21.25 -1.12 -14.31
N GLN A 263 20.87 -2.30 -14.79
CA GLN A 263 20.05 -3.26 -14.04
C GLN A 263 20.69 -3.69 -12.71
N LYS A 264 22.01 -3.55 -12.56
CA LYS A 264 22.75 -3.81 -11.31
C LYS A 264 22.62 -2.68 -10.29
N SER A 265 22.14 -1.50 -10.69
CA SER A 265 21.94 -0.36 -9.80
C SER A 265 20.93 -0.70 -8.71
N LYS A 266 21.26 -0.34 -7.47
CA LYS A 266 20.51 -0.72 -6.27
C LYS A 266 19.76 0.46 -5.67
N CYS A 267 18.57 0.21 -5.14
CA CYS A 267 17.88 1.17 -4.27
C CYS A 267 18.81 1.58 -3.11
N PRO A 268 18.98 2.89 -2.81
CA PRO A 268 19.74 3.36 -1.66
C PRO A 268 19.23 2.83 -0.32
N LEU A 269 17.91 2.61 -0.21
CA LEU A 269 17.25 2.16 1.03
C LEU A 269 17.17 0.63 1.13
N CYS A 270 16.46 -0.05 0.22
CA CYS A 270 16.26 -1.51 0.33
C CYS A 270 17.27 -2.37 -0.44
N ARG A 271 18.24 -1.76 -1.15
CA ARG A 271 19.27 -2.45 -1.94
C ARG A 271 18.76 -3.34 -3.07
N GLN A 272 17.46 -3.34 -3.37
CA GLN A 272 16.89 -4.07 -4.51
C GLN A 272 17.47 -3.55 -5.83
N VAL A 273 17.85 -4.47 -6.71
CA VAL A 273 18.42 -4.18 -8.04
C VAL A 273 17.34 -3.87 -9.08
N GLY A 274 17.69 -3.16 -10.14
CA GLY A 274 16.80 -2.95 -11.30
C GLY A 274 15.59 -2.05 -11.00
N VAL A 275 15.70 -1.17 -10.01
CA VAL A 275 14.55 -0.40 -9.51
C VAL A 275 14.33 0.96 -10.21
N PHE A 276 15.33 1.43 -10.94
CA PHE A 276 15.35 2.76 -11.57
C PHE A 276 14.61 2.84 -12.92
N PRO A 277 14.70 1.86 -13.84
CA PRO A 277 14.15 2.05 -15.19
C PRO A 277 12.64 2.27 -15.25
N ASN A 278 11.90 1.80 -14.26
CA ASN A 278 10.45 1.92 -14.15
C ASN A 278 10.01 2.96 -13.10
N ALA A 279 10.91 3.88 -12.75
CA ALA A 279 10.59 4.94 -11.80
C ALA A 279 9.49 5.87 -12.35
N ALA A 280 8.65 6.38 -11.45
CA ALA A 280 7.52 7.25 -11.78
C ALA A 280 7.64 8.57 -11.02
N HIS A 281 7.46 9.70 -11.71
CA HIS A 281 7.31 11.00 -11.08
C HIS A 281 5.99 11.06 -10.31
N LEU A 282 6.04 11.75 -9.17
CA LEU A 282 4.92 12.01 -8.28
C LEU A 282 4.54 13.50 -8.45
N ASP A 283 3.83 13.80 -9.53
CA ASP A 283 3.53 15.16 -10.00
C ASP A 283 2.64 15.93 -9.02
N GLU A 284 1.61 15.28 -8.45
CA GLU A 284 0.72 15.89 -7.46
C GLU A 284 1.45 16.17 -6.16
N LEU A 285 2.31 15.25 -5.74
CA LEU A 285 3.16 15.46 -4.58
C LEU A 285 4.14 16.62 -4.83
N ASN A 286 4.74 16.69 -6.02
CA ASN A 286 5.63 17.78 -6.40
C ASN A 286 4.90 19.13 -6.35
N MET A 287 3.70 19.22 -6.93
CA MET A 287 2.86 20.42 -6.87
C MET A 287 2.54 20.79 -5.42
N LEU A 288 2.15 19.81 -4.60
CA LEU A 288 1.79 20.03 -3.19
C LEU A 288 2.97 20.63 -2.39
N ILE A 289 4.18 20.08 -2.56
CA ILE A 289 5.40 20.53 -1.87
C ILE A 289 5.85 21.91 -2.39
N SER A 290 5.67 22.19 -3.68
CA SER A 290 6.11 23.43 -4.32
C SER A 290 5.33 24.67 -3.87
N TYR A 291 4.18 24.52 -3.21
CA TYR A 291 3.41 25.62 -2.62
C TYR A 291 3.99 26.17 -1.30
N ARG A 292 5.27 25.88 -1.02
CA ARG A 292 6.01 26.46 0.11
C ARG A 292 6.26 27.95 -0.10
#